data_AF-A0A843RUP0-F1
#
_entry.id   AF-A0A843RUP0-F1
#
_cell.length_a   1.000
_cell.length_b   1.000
_cell.length_c   1.000
_cell.angle_alpha   90.00
_cell.angle_beta   90.00
_cell.angle_gamma   90.00
#
_symmetry.space_group_name_H-M   'P 1'
#
loop_
_entity.id
_entity.type
_entity.pdbx_description
1 polymer ?
#
loop_
_entity_poly.entity_id
_entity_poly.type
_entity_poly.pdbx_seq_one_letter_code
_entity_poly.pdbx_strand_id
1 'polypeptide(L)'
;MTFKIVETTVSSAVVTAGTFTVAYPENTSSGTFAGGNKHAAWVDTHQYLYTAAAGEISLSFGASEITVTYNGSTTIAAGSRINAQLDILGSDDQAPGAFELPIATVPLDVYLIDLGAPVTADPNGVAESQTVTGVGTAFDLDGILVSGGEAIMDAPRALVGAWTNTAVITITGEDVYGNVMVEVSASGTGHTGTKAFKKVTEVTTSATITGASVGTLDVLGLPAYIGSAAYVLAELEDGAAAVAGTLVLGVNTTPTGTTGDVRGTYDPNTGADGSTSFKLLVVLPDPANRGIDQFAG
;
A
#
# COMPACT_ATOMS: atom_id res chain seq x y z
N MET A 1 5.98 9.27 -15.12
CA MET A 1 5.36 8.81 -16.39
C MET A 1 6.45 8.87 -17.44
N THR A 2 6.96 7.72 -17.89
CA THR A 2 8.12 7.67 -18.80
C THR A 2 7.63 7.73 -20.24
N PHE A 3 8.03 8.76 -20.98
CA PHE A 3 7.69 8.91 -22.40
C PHE A 3 8.94 9.25 -23.21
N LYS A 4 8.94 8.90 -24.49
CA LYS A 4 9.97 9.36 -25.44
C LYS A 4 9.33 10.34 -26.41
N ILE A 5 10.06 11.40 -26.74
CA ILE A 5 9.65 12.35 -27.76
C ILE A 5 10.44 12.05 -29.03
N VAL A 6 9.74 11.96 -30.16
CA VAL A 6 10.33 11.94 -31.49
C VAL A 6 9.79 13.12 -32.30
N GLU A 7 10.69 13.87 -32.90
CA GLU A 7 10.34 14.93 -33.86
C GLU A 7 10.32 14.33 -35.27
N THR A 8 9.25 14.62 -36.03
CA THR A 8 9.18 14.34 -37.46
C THR A 8 8.60 15.53 -38.21
N THR A 9 8.91 15.63 -39.51
CA THR A 9 8.28 16.61 -40.41
C THR A 9 7.56 15.85 -41.51
N VAL A 10 6.27 16.12 -41.68
CA VAL A 10 5.47 15.42 -42.70
C VAL A 10 5.79 15.93 -44.10
N SER A 11 6.15 15.03 -45.02
CA SER A 11 6.51 15.39 -46.41
C SER A 11 5.30 15.63 -47.31
N SER A 12 4.12 15.19 -46.88
CA SER A 12 2.84 15.35 -47.59
C SER A 12 1.74 15.74 -46.62
N ALA A 13 0.65 16.35 -47.13
CA ALA A 13 -0.48 16.70 -46.31
C ALA A 13 -1.15 15.43 -45.73
N VAL A 14 -1.42 15.43 -44.42
CA VAL A 14 -2.09 14.33 -43.71
C VAL A 14 -3.53 14.74 -43.42
N VAL A 15 -4.46 14.15 -44.17
CA VAL A 15 -5.91 14.33 -44.00
C VAL A 15 -6.47 13.36 -42.95
N THR A 16 -7.75 13.48 -42.58
CA THR A 16 -8.42 12.54 -41.67
C THR A 16 -8.30 11.09 -42.17
N ALA A 17 -8.02 10.15 -41.26
CA ALA A 17 -7.65 8.76 -41.51
C ALA A 17 -6.35 8.57 -42.32
N GLY A 18 -5.62 9.65 -42.60
CA GLY A 18 -4.30 9.62 -43.20
C GLY A 18 -3.24 9.14 -42.20
N THR A 19 -2.14 8.62 -42.73
CA THR A 19 -1.04 8.12 -41.92
C THR A 19 0.26 8.87 -42.19
N PHE A 20 1.12 8.90 -41.20
CA PHE A 20 2.53 9.27 -41.35
C PHE A 20 3.37 8.31 -40.51
N THR A 21 4.64 8.18 -40.86
CA THR A 21 5.56 7.32 -40.11
C THR A 21 6.53 8.13 -39.27
N VAL A 22 6.89 7.54 -38.15
CA VAL A 22 7.87 8.07 -37.20
C VAL A 22 8.88 6.96 -36.96
N ALA A 23 10.17 7.29 -37.08
CA ALA A 23 11.23 6.35 -36.75
C ALA A 23 11.20 6.05 -35.25
N TYR A 24 11.61 4.83 -34.87
CA TYR A 24 11.83 4.53 -33.47
C TYR A 24 12.93 5.44 -32.90
N PRO A 25 12.75 6.05 -31.73
CA PRO A 25 13.85 6.72 -31.06
C PRO A 25 14.99 5.74 -30.78
N GLU A 26 16.23 6.25 -30.67
CA GLU A 26 17.41 5.39 -30.50
C GLU A 26 17.24 4.38 -29.37
N ASN A 27 17.64 3.13 -29.64
CA ASN A 27 17.52 1.99 -28.73
C ASN A 27 16.07 1.63 -28.32
N THR A 28 15.10 1.84 -29.21
CA THR A 28 13.70 1.41 -29.01
C THR A 28 13.17 0.60 -30.20
N SER A 29 12.09 -0.14 -29.99
CA SER A 29 11.42 -0.93 -31.03
C SER A 29 9.90 -0.93 -30.81
N SER A 30 9.16 -1.66 -31.65
CA SER A 30 7.70 -1.82 -31.49
C SER A 30 7.30 -2.33 -30.12
N GLY A 31 8.15 -3.16 -29.49
CA GLY A 31 7.92 -3.69 -28.15
C GLY A 31 8.02 -2.64 -27.03
N THR A 32 8.83 -1.60 -27.20
CA THR A 32 9.07 -0.56 -26.18
C THR A 32 7.81 0.25 -25.86
N PHE A 33 6.90 0.35 -26.83
CA PHE A 33 5.67 1.14 -26.73
C PHE A 33 4.42 0.25 -26.66
N ALA A 34 4.61 -1.08 -26.66
CA ALA A 34 3.52 -2.04 -26.58
C ALA A 34 2.88 -1.99 -25.17
N GLY A 35 1.58 -1.68 -25.12
CA GLY A 35 0.84 -1.52 -23.86
C GLY A 35 0.85 -0.11 -23.28
N GLY A 36 1.61 0.83 -23.87
CA GLY A 36 1.41 2.26 -23.67
C GLY A 36 0.06 2.66 -24.25
N ASN A 37 -0.69 3.49 -23.53
CA ASN A 37 -2.06 3.88 -23.95
C ASN A 37 -2.26 5.40 -23.96
N LYS A 38 -1.27 6.16 -23.48
CA LYS A 38 -1.34 7.63 -23.39
C LYS A 38 -0.42 8.32 -24.41
N HIS A 39 -0.31 7.75 -25.61
CA HIS A 39 0.42 8.40 -26.70
C HIS A 39 -0.22 9.74 -27.06
N ALA A 40 0.61 10.71 -27.41
CA ALA A 40 0.15 12.02 -27.86
C ALA A 40 1.02 12.55 -29.00
N ALA A 41 0.48 13.46 -29.80
CA ALA A 41 1.21 14.13 -30.86
C ALA A 41 0.90 15.62 -30.83
N TRP A 42 1.92 16.43 -30.63
CA TRP A 42 1.82 17.88 -30.74
C TRP A 42 2.10 18.30 -32.18
N VAL A 43 1.18 19.07 -32.77
CA VAL A 43 1.33 19.59 -34.14
C VAL A 43 1.50 21.11 -34.07
N ASP A 44 2.69 21.60 -34.44
CA ASP A 44 3.05 23.03 -34.28
C ASP A 44 2.11 23.98 -35.01
N THR A 45 1.67 23.59 -36.22
CA THR A 45 0.78 24.43 -37.03
C THR A 45 -0.63 24.54 -36.46
N HIS A 46 -1.05 23.59 -35.64
CA HIS A 46 -2.36 23.60 -34.98
C HIS A 46 -2.28 24.10 -33.53
N GLN A 47 -1.09 24.13 -32.93
CA GLN A 47 -0.86 24.41 -31.51
C GLN A 47 -1.75 23.56 -30.61
N TYR A 48 -1.92 22.29 -30.99
CA TYR A 48 -2.83 21.38 -30.34
C TYR A 48 -2.17 20.02 -30.10
N LEU A 49 -2.49 19.43 -28.95
CA LEU A 49 -2.05 18.10 -28.55
C LEU A 49 -3.14 17.08 -28.86
N TYR A 50 -2.91 16.25 -29.87
CA TYR A 50 -3.80 15.14 -30.18
C TYR A 50 -3.43 13.92 -29.35
N THR A 51 -4.40 13.26 -28.75
CA THR A 51 -4.14 12.12 -27.84
C THR A 51 -4.79 10.83 -28.30
N ALA A 52 -4.10 9.71 -28.07
CA ALA A 52 -4.65 8.38 -28.34
C ALA A 52 -5.83 8.05 -27.41
N ALA A 53 -5.81 8.55 -26.17
CA ALA A 53 -6.89 8.37 -25.20
C ALA A 53 -8.21 9.01 -25.65
N ALA A 54 -8.16 10.12 -26.38
CA ALA A 54 -9.34 10.76 -26.98
C ALA A 54 -9.72 10.18 -28.35
N GLY A 55 -8.98 9.17 -28.85
CA GLY A 55 -9.20 8.56 -30.17
C GLY A 55 -8.77 9.43 -31.36
N GLU A 56 -8.12 10.57 -31.11
CA GLU A 56 -7.74 11.55 -32.13
C GLU A 56 -6.54 11.09 -32.97
N ILE A 57 -5.75 10.16 -32.43
CA ILE A 57 -4.68 9.45 -33.12
C ILE A 57 -4.70 7.97 -32.71
N SER A 58 -4.23 7.10 -33.60
CA SER A 58 -3.91 5.71 -33.26
C SER A 58 -2.54 5.34 -33.80
N LEU A 59 -1.83 4.46 -33.09
CA LEU A 59 -0.47 4.08 -33.45
C LEU A 59 -0.44 2.58 -33.74
N SER A 60 0.26 2.22 -34.81
CA SER A 60 0.58 0.85 -35.17
C SER A 60 2.10 0.72 -35.25
N PHE A 61 2.64 -0.24 -34.50
CA PHE A 61 4.08 -0.40 -34.36
C PHE A 61 4.58 -1.45 -35.36
N GLY A 62 5.22 -1.00 -36.43
CA GLY A 62 5.83 -1.85 -37.46
C GLY A 62 7.25 -2.30 -37.10
N ALA A 63 7.88 -3.10 -37.97
CA ALA A 63 9.21 -3.67 -37.69
C ALA A 63 10.35 -2.64 -37.60
N SER A 64 10.22 -1.49 -38.27
CA SER A 64 11.26 -0.45 -38.30
C SER A 64 10.73 0.98 -38.13
N GLU A 65 9.42 1.18 -38.25
CA GLU A 65 8.77 2.49 -38.09
C GLU A 65 7.43 2.34 -37.37
N ILE A 66 7.01 3.42 -36.73
CA ILE A 66 5.71 3.58 -36.10
C ILE A 66 4.80 4.27 -37.10
N THR A 67 3.70 3.63 -37.47
CA THR A 67 2.65 4.24 -38.28
C THR A 67 1.65 4.94 -37.36
N VAL A 68 1.56 6.26 -37.47
CA VAL A 68 0.57 7.06 -36.75
C VAL A 68 -0.57 7.37 -37.70
N THR A 69 -1.78 6.95 -37.34
CA THR A 69 -3.03 7.30 -38.03
C THR A 69 -3.62 8.54 -37.37
N TYR A 70 -3.87 9.58 -38.17
CA TYR A 70 -4.49 10.81 -37.72
C TYR A 70 -6.01 10.76 -37.93
N ASN A 71 -6.79 10.89 -36.86
CA ASN A 71 -8.25 10.88 -36.90
C ASN A 71 -8.88 12.26 -36.65
N GLY A 72 -8.07 13.32 -36.58
CA GLY A 72 -8.59 14.68 -36.42
C GLY A 72 -9.24 15.22 -37.69
N SER A 73 -10.02 16.29 -37.55
CA SER A 73 -10.84 16.88 -38.62
C SER A 73 -10.12 17.92 -39.47
N THR A 74 -8.93 18.38 -39.05
CA THR A 74 -8.18 19.45 -39.72
C THR A 74 -6.96 18.87 -40.42
N THR A 75 -6.82 19.13 -41.72
CA THR A 75 -5.68 18.60 -42.49
C THR A 75 -4.36 19.19 -41.99
N ILE A 76 -3.39 18.33 -41.65
CA ILE A 76 -2.02 18.73 -41.35
C ILE A 76 -1.31 19.02 -42.68
N ALA A 77 -0.81 20.23 -42.87
CA ALA A 77 -0.14 20.62 -44.11
C ALA A 77 1.23 19.94 -44.28
N ALA A 78 1.68 19.77 -45.53
CA ALA A 78 3.04 19.32 -45.80
C ALA A 78 4.06 20.33 -45.24
N GLY A 79 5.14 19.84 -44.63
CA GLY A 79 6.16 20.65 -43.97
C GLY A 79 5.87 20.99 -42.50
N SER A 80 4.72 20.58 -41.95
CA SER A 80 4.43 20.74 -40.51
C SER A 80 5.33 19.84 -39.65
N ARG A 81 5.83 20.39 -38.55
CA ARG A 81 6.56 19.64 -37.52
C ARG A 81 5.58 18.99 -36.54
N ILE A 82 5.89 17.75 -36.17
CA ILE A 82 5.12 16.96 -35.21
C ILE A 82 6.08 16.42 -34.15
N ASN A 83 5.75 16.67 -32.89
CA ASN A 83 6.41 16.07 -31.74
C ASN A 83 5.53 14.93 -31.22
N ALA A 84 5.90 13.70 -31.56
CA ALA A 84 5.20 12.50 -31.10
C ALA A 84 5.73 12.08 -29.72
N GLN A 85 4.87 12.16 -28.71
CA GLN A 85 5.09 11.63 -27.38
C GLN A 85 4.62 10.18 -27.32
N LEU A 86 5.59 9.28 -27.22
CA LEU A 86 5.38 7.84 -27.18
C LEU A 86 5.46 7.37 -25.72
N ASP A 87 4.31 6.98 -25.18
CA ASP A 87 4.15 6.45 -23.83
C ASP A 87 4.83 5.08 -23.66
N ILE A 88 5.55 4.90 -22.56
CA ILE A 88 6.20 3.65 -22.16
C ILE A 88 5.59 3.20 -20.83
N LEU A 89 5.41 1.90 -20.67
CA LEU A 89 4.88 1.32 -19.44
C LEU A 89 5.88 1.48 -18.28
N GLY A 90 5.56 2.31 -17.26
CA GLY A 90 6.36 2.46 -16.03
C GLY A 90 6.34 3.86 -15.39
N SER A 91 6.88 3.94 -14.16
CA SER A 91 7.11 5.21 -13.42
C SER A 91 8.42 5.86 -13.87
N ASP A 92 8.48 7.20 -13.80
CA ASP A 92 9.64 8.00 -14.24
C ASP A 92 10.67 8.05 -13.11
N ASP A 93 11.91 7.61 -13.37
CA ASP A 93 12.93 7.51 -12.33
C ASP A 93 14.27 8.17 -12.68
N GLN A 94 14.33 9.01 -13.73
CA GLN A 94 15.48 9.88 -14.07
C GLN A 94 16.88 9.24 -13.91
N ALA A 95 17.00 7.91 -14.06
CA ALA A 95 18.24 7.17 -13.88
C ALA A 95 18.69 6.57 -15.22
N PRO A 96 19.96 6.75 -15.62
CA PRO A 96 20.48 6.21 -16.87
C PRO A 96 20.77 4.71 -16.74
N GLY A 97 20.00 3.89 -17.47
CA GLY A 97 20.35 2.51 -17.84
C GLY A 97 19.40 1.44 -17.30
N ALA A 98 18.32 1.13 -18.03
CA ALA A 98 17.45 0.01 -17.70
C ALA A 98 17.81 -1.22 -18.56
N PHE A 99 18.14 -2.32 -17.88
CA PHE A 99 18.11 -3.68 -18.44
C PHE A 99 16.71 -3.97 -19.02
N GLU A 100 16.60 -4.46 -20.26
CA GLU A 100 15.31 -4.98 -20.77
C GLU A 100 14.96 -6.27 -20.03
N LEU A 101 13.88 -6.21 -19.26
CA LEU A 101 13.32 -7.36 -18.56
C LEU A 101 12.36 -8.14 -19.50
N PRO A 102 12.39 -9.48 -19.54
CA PRO A 102 11.47 -10.29 -20.32
C PRO A 102 9.97 -10.05 -20.00
N ILE A 103 9.08 -10.40 -20.93
CA ILE A 103 7.62 -10.37 -20.69
C ILE A 103 7.25 -11.15 -19.42
N ALA A 104 6.29 -10.61 -18.66
CA ALA A 104 5.83 -11.13 -17.36
C ALA A 104 6.89 -11.14 -16.25
N THR A 105 7.99 -10.40 -16.43
CA THR A 105 8.92 -10.10 -15.33
C THR A 105 8.80 -8.63 -14.95
N VAL A 106 8.75 -8.38 -13.64
CA VAL A 106 8.74 -7.03 -13.07
C VAL A 106 9.96 -6.88 -12.18
N PRO A 107 10.65 -5.74 -12.20
CA PRO A 107 11.69 -5.47 -11.21
C PRO A 107 11.01 -5.43 -9.84
N LEU A 108 11.62 -6.12 -8.88
CA LEU A 108 11.15 -6.13 -7.50
C LEU A 108 12.27 -5.61 -6.64
N ASP A 109 11.95 -4.57 -5.86
CA ASP A 109 12.86 -4.03 -4.88
C ASP A 109 12.68 -4.78 -3.56
N VAL A 110 13.81 -4.99 -2.89
CA VAL A 110 13.85 -5.56 -1.56
C VAL A 110 13.96 -4.42 -0.57
N TYR A 111 12.97 -4.33 0.32
CA TYR A 111 12.88 -3.35 1.38
C TYR A 111 13.22 -4.00 2.72
N LEU A 112 13.84 -3.23 3.61
CA LEU A 112 13.98 -3.60 5.00
C LEU A 112 12.92 -2.83 5.80
N ILE A 113 11.89 -3.54 6.24
CA ILE A 113 10.90 -2.99 7.19
C ILE A 113 11.53 -3.07 8.58
N ASP A 114 11.73 -1.92 9.21
CA ASP A 114 12.21 -1.83 10.59
C ASP A 114 11.02 -1.64 11.53
N LEU A 115 10.74 -2.63 12.37
CA LEU A 115 9.66 -2.59 13.37
C LEU A 115 10.16 -2.02 14.71
N GLY A 116 11.44 -1.67 14.79
CA GLY A 116 12.09 -1.13 15.99
C GLY A 116 12.39 -2.22 17.02
N ALA A 117 12.59 -1.79 18.27
CA ALA A 117 12.77 -2.64 19.43
C ALA A 117 11.62 -2.40 20.41
N PRO A 118 10.44 -3.01 20.18
CA PRO A 118 9.29 -2.79 21.01
C PRO A 118 9.53 -3.32 22.44
N VAL A 119 8.95 -2.67 23.45
CA VAL A 119 9.03 -3.08 24.86
C VAL A 119 8.26 -4.39 25.10
N THR A 120 8.45 -5.04 26.25
CA THR A 120 7.68 -6.25 26.58
C THR A 120 6.19 -5.99 26.56
N ALA A 121 5.43 -6.90 25.92
CA ALA A 121 3.98 -6.89 25.96
C ALA A 121 3.45 -6.75 27.38
N ASP A 122 2.61 -5.74 27.59
CA ASP A 122 1.97 -5.45 28.86
C ASP A 122 0.47 -5.77 28.79
N PRO A 123 -0.03 -6.87 29.39
CA PRO A 123 -1.44 -7.29 29.32
C PRO A 123 -2.46 -6.33 29.97
N ASN A 124 -2.01 -5.34 30.73
CA ASN A 124 -2.83 -4.30 31.36
C ASN A 124 -2.34 -2.88 31.01
N GLY A 125 -1.46 -2.76 30.00
CA GLY A 125 -0.85 -1.47 29.65
C GLY A 125 -1.82 -0.41 29.12
N VAL A 126 -3.04 -0.78 28.69
CA VAL A 126 -4.08 0.15 28.20
C VAL A 126 -5.10 0.47 29.30
N ALA A 127 -5.56 -0.55 30.02
CA ALA A 127 -6.52 -0.43 31.10
C ALA A 127 -6.20 -1.46 32.19
N GLU A 128 -6.04 -0.98 33.41
CA GLU A 128 -5.85 -1.80 34.61
C GLU A 128 -7.13 -2.57 34.93
N SER A 129 -6.98 -3.61 35.76
CA SER A 129 -8.10 -4.49 36.11
C SER A 129 -9.21 -3.73 36.84
N GLN A 130 -10.38 -3.64 36.22
CA GLN A 130 -11.49 -2.82 36.69
C GLN A 130 -12.86 -3.51 36.58
N THR A 131 -13.87 -2.86 37.15
CA THR A 131 -15.28 -3.25 36.96
C THR A 131 -15.96 -2.19 36.11
N VAL A 132 -16.38 -2.57 34.91
CA VAL A 132 -17.09 -1.69 33.99
C VAL A 132 -18.58 -2.01 34.10
N THR A 133 -19.39 -1.06 34.54
CA THR A 133 -20.80 -1.30 34.89
C THR A 133 -21.74 -0.74 33.82
N GLY A 134 -22.59 -1.58 33.24
CA GLY A 134 -23.59 -1.21 32.24
C GLY A 134 -23.17 -1.52 30.80
N VAL A 135 -24.13 -1.38 29.89
CA VAL A 135 -23.95 -1.58 28.44
C VAL A 135 -23.49 -0.27 27.81
N GLY A 136 -22.50 -0.34 26.92
CA GLY A 136 -21.92 0.83 26.24
C GLY A 136 -21.04 1.69 27.14
N THR A 137 -20.77 1.24 28.37
CA THR A 137 -19.90 1.96 29.30
C THR A 137 -18.45 1.84 28.84
N ALA A 138 -17.74 2.97 28.81
CA ALA A 138 -16.32 3.01 28.52
C ALA A 138 -15.49 2.47 29.69
N PHE A 139 -14.36 1.85 29.37
CA PHE A 139 -13.32 1.53 30.33
C PHE A 139 -12.61 2.82 30.73
N ASP A 140 -12.16 2.87 31.98
CA ASP A 140 -11.14 3.84 32.37
C ASP A 140 -9.82 3.41 31.73
N LEU A 141 -9.27 4.24 30.82
CA LEU A 141 -7.94 4.04 30.28
C LEU A 141 -6.93 4.54 31.32
N ASP A 142 -6.42 3.64 32.15
CA ASP A 142 -5.55 3.95 33.28
C ASP A 142 -4.27 3.08 33.34
N GLY A 143 -3.98 2.33 32.26
CA GLY A 143 -2.74 1.57 32.13
C GLY A 143 -1.50 2.43 31.88
N ILE A 144 -0.31 1.83 32.00
CA ILE A 144 0.98 2.54 31.92
C ILE A 144 1.23 3.25 30.57
N LEU A 145 0.61 2.79 29.49
CA LEU A 145 0.74 3.37 28.15
C LEU A 145 -0.17 4.58 27.94
N VAL A 146 -1.03 4.91 28.91
CA VAL A 146 -1.98 6.01 28.77
C VAL A 146 -1.32 7.35 29.03
N SER A 147 -1.47 8.26 28.08
CA SER A 147 -1.08 9.65 28.20
C SER A 147 -2.15 10.54 27.59
N GLY A 148 -2.60 11.55 28.34
CA GLY A 148 -3.62 12.49 27.84
C GLY A 148 -5.00 11.87 27.61
N GLY A 149 -5.30 10.71 28.21
CA GLY A 149 -6.58 10.00 28.06
C GLY A 149 -6.63 9.03 26.88
N GLU A 150 -5.51 8.82 26.19
CA GLU A 150 -5.37 7.84 25.10
C GLU A 150 -4.20 6.91 25.42
N ALA A 151 -4.31 5.62 25.09
CA ALA A 151 -3.17 4.71 25.18
C ALA A 151 -2.31 4.82 23.93
N ILE A 152 -1.02 5.10 24.10
CA ILE A 152 -0.06 5.28 23.00
C ILE A 152 0.98 4.18 23.05
N MET A 153 0.99 3.34 22.02
CA MET A 153 1.90 2.20 21.93
C MET A 153 3.25 2.67 21.36
N ASP A 154 4.32 2.02 21.78
CA ASP A 154 5.70 2.21 21.28
C ASP A 154 5.83 1.82 19.79
N ALA A 155 5.19 0.72 19.39
CA ALA A 155 5.00 0.28 18.01
C ALA A 155 3.51 -0.02 17.77
N PRO A 156 3.01 -0.07 16.52
CA PRO A 156 1.66 -0.56 16.26
C PRO A 156 1.51 -2.01 16.75
N ARG A 157 0.54 -2.30 17.61
CA ARG A 157 0.39 -3.62 18.26
C ARG A 157 -1.05 -4.11 18.28
N ALA A 158 -1.22 -5.42 18.20
CA ALA A 158 -2.48 -6.03 18.56
C ALA A 158 -2.69 -5.99 20.08
N LEU A 159 -3.95 -6.05 20.50
CA LEU A 159 -4.31 -5.95 21.91
C LEU A 159 -4.73 -7.28 22.50
N VAL A 160 -4.61 -7.39 23.82
CA VAL A 160 -5.14 -8.50 24.60
C VAL A 160 -6.08 -7.96 25.66
N GLY A 161 -7.12 -8.71 26.00
CA GLY A 161 -7.97 -8.40 27.13
C GLY A 161 -8.46 -9.64 27.84
N ALA A 162 -8.81 -9.50 29.11
CA ALA A 162 -9.36 -10.56 29.95
C ALA A 162 -10.45 -10.01 30.87
N TRP A 163 -11.53 -10.76 31.09
CA TRP A 163 -12.64 -10.40 31.98
C TRP A 163 -13.45 -11.64 32.39
N THR A 164 -14.50 -11.47 33.22
CA THR A 164 -15.18 -12.60 33.89
C THR A 164 -16.29 -13.32 33.11
N ASN A 165 -17.05 -12.64 32.25
CA ASN A 165 -18.23 -13.21 31.59
C ASN A 165 -18.12 -13.17 30.05
N THR A 166 -19.21 -13.39 29.31
CA THR A 166 -19.22 -13.48 27.85
C THR A 166 -19.51 -12.15 27.14
N ALA A 167 -19.27 -11.01 27.79
CA ALA A 167 -19.41 -9.71 27.18
C ALA A 167 -18.52 -9.57 25.92
N VAL A 168 -18.91 -8.64 25.06
CA VAL A 168 -18.13 -8.22 23.90
C VAL A 168 -17.57 -6.85 24.19
N ILE A 169 -16.29 -6.65 23.92
CA ILE A 169 -15.68 -5.33 23.95
C ILE A 169 -15.56 -4.77 22.53
N THR A 170 -15.70 -3.45 22.41
CA THR A 170 -15.42 -2.70 21.18
C THR A 170 -14.28 -1.74 21.48
N ILE A 171 -13.21 -1.85 20.71
CA ILE A 171 -11.98 -1.05 20.82
C ILE A 171 -11.95 -0.11 19.63
N THR A 172 -11.84 1.19 19.91
CA THR A 172 -11.68 2.24 18.90
C THR A 172 -10.32 2.91 19.10
N GLY A 173 -9.62 3.15 17.99
CA GLY A 173 -8.33 3.79 18.02
C GLY A 173 -7.84 4.18 16.62
N GLU A 174 -6.54 4.40 16.50
CA GLU A 174 -5.89 4.80 15.25
C GLU A 174 -4.78 3.81 14.88
N ASP A 175 -4.59 3.61 13.58
CA ASP A 175 -3.45 2.89 13.02
C ASP A 175 -2.17 3.76 13.01
N VAL A 176 -1.06 3.21 12.49
CA VAL A 176 0.24 3.91 12.41
C VAL A 176 0.20 5.21 11.56
N TYR A 177 -0.82 5.35 10.72
CA TYR A 177 -1.00 6.49 9.82
C TYR A 177 -2.05 7.48 10.33
N GLY A 178 -2.64 7.24 11.51
CA GLY A 178 -3.68 8.08 12.10
C GLY A 178 -5.07 7.82 11.55
N ASN A 179 -5.29 6.72 10.81
CA ASN A 179 -6.64 6.38 10.36
C ASN A 179 -7.40 5.70 11.50
N VAL A 180 -8.65 6.11 11.71
CA VAL A 180 -9.53 5.51 12.70
C VAL A 180 -9.83 4.06 12.34
N MET A 181 -9.73 3.18 13.34
CA MET A 181 -9.95 1.75 13.22
C MET A 181 -10.72 1.23 14.45
N VAL A 182 -11.60 0.26 14.21
CA VAL A 182 -12.39 -0.42 15.24
C VAL A 182 -12.14 -1.93 15.20
N GLU A 183 -11.92 -2.54 16.36
CA GLU A 183 -11.91 -3.99 16.57
C GLU A 183 -12.96 -4.38 17.61
N VAL A 184 -13.66 -5.49 17.36
CA VAL A 184 -14.72 -6.02 18.22
C VAL A 184 -14.33 -7.44 18.63
N SER A 185 -14.36 -7.72 19.93
CA SER A 185 -14.06 -9.07 20.41
C SER A 185 -15.17 -10.07 20.05
N ALA A 186 -14.83 -11.36 20.04
CA ALA A 186 -15.85 -12.39 20.14
C ALA A 186 -16.53 -12.34 21.52
N SER A 187 -17.72 -12.93 21.63
CA SER A 187 -18.34 -13.19 22.93
C SER A 187 -17.53 -14.26 23.66
N GLY A 188 -17.02 -13.92 24.84
CA GLY A 188 -16.11 -14.77 25.61
C GLY A 188 -15.54 -14.01 26.79
N THR A 189 -14.56 -14.60 27.48
CA THR A 189 -13.92 -14.04 28.70
C THR A 189 -12.59 -13.34 28.42
N GLY A 190 -12.32 -13.02 27.16
CA GLY A 190 -11.06 -12.43 26.76
C GLY A 190 -11.04 -12.10 25.28
N HIS A 191 -9.98 -11.40 24.90
CA HIS A 191 -9.73 -10.95 23.54
C HIS A 191 -8.26 -11.19 23.19
N THR A 192 -8.04 -11.69 21.99
CA THR A 192 -6.73 -11.73 21.34
C THR A 192 -6.92 -11.01 20.02
N GLY A 193 -6.36 -9.81 19.92
CA GLY A 193 -6.55 -8.89 18.81
C GLY A 193 -5.87 -9.38 17.55
N THR A 194 -6.43 -8.95 16.43
CA THR A 194 -5.99 -9.28 15.07
C THR A 194 -5.66 -8.03 14.27
N LYS A 195 -6.04 -6.85 14.76
CA LYS A 195 -5.70 -5.55 14.19
C LYS A 195 -4.63 -4.87 15.03
N ALA A 196 -3.74 -4.11 14.38
CA ALA A 196 -2.65 -3.43 15.07
C ALA A 196 -2.94 -1.92 15.26
N PHE A 197 -3.09 -1.51 16.52
CA PHE A 197 -3.34 -0.13 16.93
C PHE A 197 -2.02 0.57 17.26
N LYS A 198 -1.86 1.81 16.80
CA LYS A 198 -0.80 2.71 17.29
C LYS A 198 -1.27 3.54 18.48
N LYS A 199 -2.58 3.79 18.52
CA LYS A 199 -3.26 4.51 19.60
C LYS A 199 -4.62 3.88 19.86
N VAL A 200 -5.02 3.80 21.13
CA VAL A 200 -6.40 3.45 21.53
C VAL A 200 -7.03 4.66 22.21
N THR A 201 -8.19 5.05 21.73
CA THR A 201 -8.92 6.23 22.21
C THR A 201 -10.13 5.84 23.06
N GLU A 202 -10.67 4.64 22.86
CA GLU A 202 -11.84 4.18 23.60
C GLU A 202 -11.92 2.65 23.61
N VAL A 203 -12.36 2.10 24.76
CA VAL A 203 -12.81 0.70 24.86
C VAL A 203 -14.16 0.71 25.54
N THR A 204 -15.17 0.05 24.98
CA THR A 204 -16.52 -0.08 25.56
C THR A 204 -16.92 -1.55 25.70
N THR A 205 -17.89 -1.82 26.57
CA THR A 205 -18.41 -3.19 26.81
C THR A 205 -19.89 -3.32 26.48
N SER A 206 -20.31 -4.50 26.03
CA SER A 206 -21.72 -4.84 25.78
C SER A 206 -22.51 -5.22 27.05
N ALA A 207 -21.86 -5.34 28.20
CA ALA A 207 -22.48 -5.71 29.48
C ALA A 207 -21.57 -5.35 30.67
N THR A 208 -22.13 -5.39 31.89
CA THR A 208 -21.31 -5.27 33.11
C THR A 208 -20.28 -6.40 33.17
N ILE A 209 -19.01 -6.05 33.37
CA ILE A 209 -17.89 -6.97 33.51
C ILE A 209 -17.04 -6.60 34.72
N THR A 210 -16.37 -7.59 35.29
CA THR A 210 -15.43 -7.42 36.41
C THR A 210 -14.08 -8.01 36.05
N GLY A 211 -13.04 -7.52 36.72
CA GLY A 211 -11.66 -7.94 36.47
C GLY A 211 -11.20 -7.65 35.03
N ALA A 212 -11.82 -6.68 34.38
CA ALA A 212 -11.58 -6.37 32.99
C ALA A 212 -10.26 -5.62 32.84
N SER A 213 -9.32 -6.14 32.06
CA SER A 213 -8.07 -5.46 31.72
C SER A 213 -7.84 -5.49 30.20
N VAL A 214 -7.12 -4.49 29.69
CA VAL A 214 -6.72 -4.41 28.29
C VAL A 214 -5.25 -4.01 28.22
N GLY A 215 -4.52 -4.62 27.30
CA GLY A 215 -3.11 -4.37 27.10
C GLY A 215 -2.65 -4.77 25.72
N THR A 216 -1.35 -4.93 25.56
CA THR A 216 -0.69 -5.19 24.28
C THR A 216 -0.19 -6.62 24.15
N LEU A 217 -0.12 -7.12 22.92
CA LEU A 217 0.58 -8.34 22.53
C LEU A 217 1.91 -8.01 21.84
N ASP A 218 2.73 -9.04 21.62
CA ASP A 218 3.93 -8.98 20.78
C ASP A 218 3.62 -9.14 19.27
N VAL A 219 2.34 -9.08 18.90
CA VAL A 219 1.89 -9.03 17.52
C VAL A 219 1.99 -7.60 17.00
N LEU A 220 2.94 -7.36 16.09
CA LEU A 220 3.28 -6.04 15.55
C LEU A 220 2.56 -5.76 14.23
N GLY A 221 2.12 -4.51 14.04
CA GLY A 221 1.48 -4.05 12.81
C GLY A 221 2.49 -3.69 11.73
N LEU A 222 2.20 -4.10 10.49
CA LEU A 222 3.06 -3.79 9.35
C LEU A 222 2.73 -2.42 8.74
N PRO A 223 3.73 -1.68 8.23
CA PRO A 223 3.50 -0.37 7.62
C PRO A 223 2.90 -0.47 6.21
N ALA A 224 3.14 -1.56 5.48
CA ALA A 224 2.66 -1.74 4.11
C ALA A 224 1.88 -3.05 3.97
N TYR A 225 1.03 -3.12 2.96
CA TYR A 225 0.23 -4.30 2.66
C TYR A 225 1.09 -5.49 2.22
N ILE A 226 1.03 -6.58 3.00
CA ILE A 226 1.66 -7.85 2.64
C ILE A 226 0.59 -8.85 2.20
N GLY A 227 0.45 -9.01 0.87
CA GLY A 227 -0.51 -9.94 0.27
C GLY A 227 -0.04 -11.39 0.16
N SER A 228 1.23 -11.67 0.45
CA SER A 228 1.81 -13.01 0.35
C SER A 228 2.98 -13.20 1.31
N ALA A 229 3.03 -14.34 2.00
CA ALA A 229 4.15 -14.68 2.88
C ALA A 229 5.46 -14.88 2.10
N ALA A 230 5.37 -15.25 0.81
CA ALA A 230 6.54 -15.42 -0.06
C ALA A 230 7.26 -14.11 -0.35
N TYR A 231 6.66 -12.96 -0.02
CA TYR A 231 7.32 -11.66 -0.10
C TYR A 231 8.27 -11.41 1.07
N VAL A 232 8.12 -12.08 2.21
CA VAL A 232 9.08 -11.99 3.31
C VAL A 232 10.22 -12.96 3.03
N LEU A 233 11.41 -12.42 2.76
CA LEU A 233 12.60 -13.18 2.40
C LEU A 233 13.38 -13.63 3.63
N ALA A 234 13.44 -12.78 4.65
CA ALA A 234 14.13 -13.06 5.90
C ALA A 234 13.54 -12.23 7.03
N GLU A 235 13.60 -12.81 8.21
CA GLU A 235 13.31 -12.15 9.48
C GLU A 235 14.64 -11.95 10.19
N LEU A 236 14.82 -10.77 10.77
CA LEU A 236 16.06 -10.37 11.41
C LEU A 236 15.80 -9.91 12.84
N GLU A 237 16.60 -10.43 13.76
CA GLU A 237 16.72 -10.00 15.15
C GLU A 237 18.14 -9.45 15.32
N ASP A 238 18.26 -8.16 15.63
CA ASP A 238 19.56 -7.46 15.76
C ASP A 238 20.49 -7.65 14.54
N GLY A 239 19.89 -7.73 13.36
CA GLY A 239 20.58 -7.92 12.08
C GLY A 239 21.06 -9.35 11.81
N ALA A 240 20.81 -10.30 12.71
CA ALA A 240 21.03 -11.72 12.50
C ALA A 240 19.75 -12.42 12.06
N ALA A 241 19.87 -13.55 11.34
CA ALA A 241 18.71 -14.34 10.94
C ALA A 241 17.97 -14.85 12.19
N ALA A 242 16.67 -14.55 12.27
CA ALA A 242 15.82 -14.94 13.37
C ALA A 242 15.24 -16.35 13.17
N VAL A 243 14.71 -16.91 14.26
CA VAL A 243 13.77 -18.03 14.15
C VAL A 243 12.46 -17.48 13.60
N ALA A 244 11.89 -18.15 12.59
CA ALA A 244 10.68 -17.70 11.94
C ALA A 244 9.53 -17.50 12.94
N GLY A 245 8.98 -16.29 12.96
CA GLY A 245 7.78 -15.91 13.68
C GLY A 245 6.50 -16.27 12.91
N THR A 246 5.40 -15.65 13.32
CA THR A 246 4.08 -15.83 12.70
C THR A 246 3.68 -14.58 11.94
N LEU A 247 3.62 -14.69 10.61
CA LEU A 247 3.07 -13.65 9.74
C LEU A 247 1.58 -13.91 9.47
N VAL A 248 0.77 -12.87 9.62
CA VAL A 248 -0.62 -12.84 9.15
C VAL A 248 -0.71 -11.81 8.03
N LEU A 249 -1.23 -12.26 6.88
CA LEU A 249 -1.33 -11.43 5.67
C LEU A 249 -2.37 -10.31 5.84
N GLY A 250 -2.19 -9.23 5.08
CA GLY A 250 -3.15 -8.14 5.02
C GLY A 250 -4.50 -8.58 4.48
N VAL A 251 -5.57 -8.11 5.11
CA VAL A 251 -6.95 -8.37 4.67
C VAL A 251 -7.31 -7.45 3.50
N ASN A 252 -7.78 -8.06 2.40
CA ASN A 252 -8.22 -7.34 1.20
C ASN A 252 -9.74 -7.48 0.91
N THR A 253 -10.49 -8.06 1.85
CA THR A 253 -11.97 -8.06 1.82
C THR A 253 -12.51 -6.89 2.60
N THR A 254 -13.74 -6.42 2.31
CA THR A 254 -14.39 -5.32 3.05
C THR A 254 -14.18 -5.43 4.57
N PRO A 255 -13.46 -4.48 5.19
CA PRO A 255 -13.12 -4.57 6.61
C PRO A 255 -14.35 -4.40 7.49
N THR A 256 -14.38 -5.17 8.56
CA THR A 256 -15.35 -5.08 9.65
C THR A 256 -14.62 -5.11 10.99
N GLY A 257 -15.33 -4.88 12.10
CA GLY A 257 -14.77 -4.98 13.44
C GLY A 257 -14.13 -6.33 13.79
N THR A 258 -14.40 -7.41 13.04
CA THR A 258 -13.86 -8.76 13.30
C THR A 258 -12.91 -9.27 12.22
N THR A 259 -12.65 -8.47 11.18
CA THR A 259 -11.62 -8.77 10.18
C THR A 259 -10.22 -8.52 10.76
N GLY A 260 -9.19 -9.19 10.24
CA GLY A 260 -7.80 -8.89 10.58
C GLY A 260 -7.31 -7.51 10.11
N ASP A 261 -6.02 -7.20 10.33
CA ASP A 261 -5.40 -5.95 9.88
C ASP A 261 -5.36 -5.85 8.34
N VAL A 262 -5.65 -4.66 7.81
CA VAL A 262 -5.65 -4.40 6.36
C VAL A 262 -4.25 -4.45 5.73
N ARG A 263 -3.18 -4.31 6.52
CA ARG A 263 -1.78 -4.39 6.06
C ARG A 263 -1.13 -5.73 6.39
N GLY A 264 -1.57 -6.33 7.48
CA GLY A 264 -1.04 -7.56 8.04
C GLY A 264 -0.28 -7.31 9.34
N THR A 265 0.03 -8.39 10.04
CA THR A 265 0.73 -8.36 11.32
C THR A 265 1.83 -9.40 11.35
N TYR A 266 2.83 -9.17 12.21
CA TYR A 266 3.94 -10.07 12.43
C TYR A 266 4.17 -10.25 13.92
N ASP A 267 4.15 -11.51 14.37
CA ASP A 267 4.47 -11.92 15.73
C ASP A 267 5.86 -12.57 15.72
N PRO A 268 6.92 -11.90 16.19
CA PRO A 268 8.24 -12.49 16.23
C PRO A 268 8.26 -13.73 17.12
N ASN A 269 9.12 -14.70 16.81
CA ASN A 269 9.24 -15.89 17.67
C ASN A 269 9.84 -15.55 19.05
N THR A 270 10.71 -14.53 19.10
CA THR A 270 11.26 -13.99 20.35
C THR A 270 10.35 -12.87 20.86
N GLY A 271 9.90 -12.97 22.11
CA GLY A 271 9.08 -11.92 22.74
C GLY A 271 9.84 -10.58 22.82
N ALA A 272 9.10 -9.48 22.75
CA ALA A 272 9.69 -8.15 22.75
C ALA A 272 10.25 -7.80 24.15
N ASP A 273 11.36 -7.06 24.20
CA ASP A 273 12.07 -6.74 25.45
C ASP A 273 12.57 -5.28 25.54
N GLY A 274 12.26 -4.46 24.54
CA GLY A 274 12.69 -3.07 24.42
C GLY A 274 14.14 -2.89 23.96
N SER A 275 14.85 -3.98 23.66
CA SER A 275 16.26 -3.97 23.25
C SER A 275 16.48 -4.68 21.91
N THR A 276 15.86 -5.85 21.72
CA THR A 276 15.93 -6.66 20.51
C THR A 276 15.20 -5.95 19.38
N SER A 277 15.91 -5.66 18.30
CA SER A 277 15.34 -5.01 17.12
C SER A 277 14.80 -6.03 16.11
N PHE A 278 13.54 -5.87 15.72
CA PHE A 278 12.86 -6.74 14.76
C PHE A 278 12.78 -6.09 13.39
N LYS A 279 13.26 -6.80 12.36
CA LYS A 279 13.20 -6.31 10.97
C LYS A 279 12.78 -7.42 10.03
N LEU A 280 12.07 -7.03 8.97
CA LEU A 280 11.66 -7.94 7.91
C LEU A 280 12.33 -7.49 6.61
N LEU A 281 13.01 -8.41 5.95
CA LEU A 281 13.49 -8.20 4.59
C LEU A 281 12.36 -8.64 3.64
N VAL A 282 11.75 -7.70 2.93
CA VAL A 282 10.48 -7.91 2.24
C VAL A 282 10.55 -7.41 0.81
N VAL A 283 9.98 -8.17 -0.11
CA VAL A 283 9.73 -7.75 -1.48
C VAL A 283 8.38 -7.08 -1.56
N LEU A 284 8.35 -5.79 -1.88
CA LEU A 284 7.10 -5.04 -2.00
C LEU A 284 6.90 -4.63 -3.45
N PRO A 285 5.89 -5.16 -4.15
CA PRO A 285 5.53 -4.69 -5.50
C PRO A 285 5.15 -3.20 -5.51
N ASP A 286 4.60 -2.70 -4.41
CA ASP A 286 4.32 -1.28 -4.18
C ASP A 286 4.52 -0.98 -2.68
N PRO A 287 5.61 -0.31 -2.27
CA PRO A 287 5.85 0.03 -0.86
C PRO A 287 4.91 1.10 -0.32
N ALA A 288 4.22 1.85 -1.19
CA ALA A 288 3.23 2.86 -0.80
C ALA A 288 1.84 2.26 -0.58
N ASN A 289 1.61 1.00 -0.99
CA ASN A 289 0.34 0.34 -0.80
C ASN A 289 0.11 0.03 0.69
N ARG A 290 -0.89 0.69 1.28
CA ARG A 290 -1.29 0.54 2.68
C ARG A 290 -2.48 -0.41 2.87
N GLY A 291 -2.90 -1.11 1.82
CA GLY A 291 -4.11 -1.92 1.82
C GLY A 291 -5.35 -1.07 1.57
N ILE A 292 -6.51 -1.64 1.88
CA ILE A 292 -7.80 -0.97 1.80
C ILE A 292 -8.08 -0.11 3.04
N ASP A 293 -9.07 0.77 2.96
CA ASP A 293 -9.45 1.65 4.06
C ASP A 293 -9.86 0.86 5.32
N GLN A 294 -9.48 1.38 6.50
CA GLN A 294 -9.80 0.79 7.79
C GLN A 294 -11.31 0.80 8.08
N PHE A 295 -11.77 -0.15 8.91
CA PHE A 295 -13.13 -0.13 9.43
C PHE A 295 -13.24 0.88 10.57
N ALA A 296 -14.00 1.97 10.37
CA ALA A 296 -14.12 3.07 11.33
C ALA A 296 -15.39 3.03 12.22
N GLY A 297 -16.18 1.95 12.16
CA GLY A 297 -17.45 1.81 12.91
C GLY A 297 -18.70 1.95 12.05
#